data_AF-A0A2B1KU93-F1
#
_entry.id   AF-A0A2B1KU93-F1
#
_cell.length_a   1.000
_cell.length_b   1.000
_cell.length_c   1.000
_cell.angle_alpha   90.00
_cell.angle_beta   90.00
_cell.angle_gamma   90.00
#
_symmetry.space_group_name_H-M   'P 1'
#
loop_
_entity.id
_entity.type
_entity.pdbx_description
1 polymer ?
#
loop_
_entity_poly.entity_id
_entity_poly.type
_entity_poly.pdbx_seq_one_letter_code
_entity_poly.pdbx_strand_id
1 'polypeptide(L)'
;MKQKGFTLLEMLLVLFIISVLSMVTYFNVHSLYEKQKVEQFLKQFSNDILYMQQLAINRQKYYTLRWYKEKNVYYIGESGMEHFIVKRDYDNDIQIDLHTFPNPMTYNPSGNINKGGTILLSYRSYKYEIVFQLGRGRFTYREMSKRISDG
;
A
#
# COMPACT_ATOMS: atom_id res chain seq x y z
N MET A 1 -24.47 -58.75 -18.27
CA MET A 1 -24.17 -57.56 -17.46
C MET A 1 -23.12 -56.75 -18.19
N LYS A 2 -23.44 -55.56 -18.72
CA LYS A 2 -22.50 -54.74 -19.52
C LYS A 2 -21.76 -53.77 -18.61
N GLN A 3 -20.58 -54.17 -18.13
CA GLN A 3 -19.61 -53.21 -17.58
C GLN A 3 -18.90 -52.56 -18.77
N LYS A 4 -19.41 -51.42 -19.22
CA LYS A 4 -18.77 -50.62 -20.27
C LYS A 4 -17.74 -49.71 -19.61
N GLY A 5 -16.48 -49.84 -20.01
CA GLY A 5 -15.38 -48.98 -19.57
C GLY A 5 -15.57 -47.54 -20.05
N PHE A 6 -16.27 -46.75 -19.23
CA PHE A 6 -16.45 -45.30 -19.44
C PHE A 6 -15.39 -44.46 -18.68
N THR A 7 -14.48 -45.09 -17.96
CA THR A 7 -13.60 -44.40 -17.00
C THR A 7 -12.57 -43.48 -17.63
N LEU A 8 -11.95 -43.82 -18.77
CA LEU A 8 -10.80 -43.04 -19.25
C LEU A 8 -11.22 -41.72 -19.92
N LEU A 9 -12.25 -41.76 -20.78
CA LEU A 9 -12.79 -40.57 -21.45
C LEU A 9 -13.49 -39.64 -20.44
N GLU A 10 -14.29 -40.18 -19.53
CA GLU A 10 -14.94 -39.38 -18.47
C GLU A 10 -13.91 -38.74 -17.54
N MET A 11 -12.88 -39.48 -17.13
CA MET A 11 -11.81 -38.91 -16.28
C MET A 11 -11.01 -37.84 -17.03
N LEU A 12 -10.76 -37.98 -18.33
CA LEU A 12 -10.16 -36.92 -19.17
C LEU A 12 -11.05 -35.67 -19.22
N LEU A 13 -12.36 -35.84 -19.37
CA LEU A 13 -13.32 -34.74 -19.42
C LEU A 13 -13.40 -34.03 -18.05
N VAL A 14 -13.41 -34.78 -16.96
CA VAL A 14 -13.38 -34.25 -15.59
C VAL A 14 -12.08 -33.46 -15.35
N LEU A 15 -10.92 -34.03 -15.70
CA LEU A 15 -9.63 -33.34 -15.57
C LEU A 15 -9.55 -32.09 -16.44
N PHE A 16 -10.11 -32.13 -17.65
CA PHE A 16 -10.21 -30.96 -18.51
C PHE A 16 -11.04 -29.85 -17.86
N ILE A 17 -12.21 -30.16 -17.32
CA ILE A 17 -13.04 -29.19 -16.61
C ILE A 17 -12.30 -28.63 -15.39
N ILE A 18 -11.68 -29.48 -14.58
CA ILE A 18 -10.89 -29.04 -13.41
C ILE A 18 -9.74 -28.12 -13.83
N SER A 19 -9.07 -28.44 -14.94
CA SER A 19 -7.95 -27.63 -15.44
C SER A 19 -8.42 -26.26 -15.91
N VAL A 20 -9.52 -26.19 -16.66
CA VAL A 20 -10.13 -24.93 -17.09
C VAL A 20 -10.58 -24.09 -15.88
N LEU A 21 -11.26 -24.69 -14.91
CA LEU A 21 -11.67 -24.01 -13.68
C LEU A 21 -10.46 -23.49 -12.90
N SER A 22 -9.41 -24.29 -12.77
CA SER A 22 -8.17 -23.92 -12.08
C SER A 22 -7.49 -22.72 -12.74
N MET A 23 -7.44 -22.69 -14.08
CA MET A 23 -6.88 -21.58 -14.85
C MET A 23 -7.66 -20.29 -14.60
N VAL A 24 -9.00 -20.36 -14.64
CA VAL A 24 -9.87 -19.20 -14.40
C VAL A 24 -9.71 -18.68 -12.97
N THR A 25 -9.66 -19.57 -11.98
CA THR A 25 -9.44 -19.18 -10.57
C THR A 25 -8.09 -18.50 -10.39
N TYR A 26 -7.02 -19.04 -10.97
CA TYR A 26 -5.67 -18.48 -10.84
C TYR A 26 -5.59 -17.02 -11.32
N PHE A 27 -6.10 -16.73 -12.52
CA PHE A 27 -6.05 -15.37 -13.07
C PHE A 27 -6.87 -14.36 -12.27
N ASN A 28 -8.03 -14.76 -11.74
CA ASN A 28 -8.89 -13.85 -10.98
C ASN A 28 -8.37 -13.59 -9.56
N VAL A 29 -7.89 -14.63 -8.87
CA VAL A 29 -7.44 -14.52 -7.48
C VAL A 29 -6.11 -13.77 -7.38
N HIS A 30 -5.19 -13.97 -8.33
CA HIS A 30 -3.89 -13.29 -8.31
C HIS A 30 -4.05 -11.76 -8.36
N SER A 31 -4.82 -11.23 -9.31
CA SER A 31 -5.07 -9.78 -9.42
C SER A 31 -5.68 -9.19 -8.14
N LEU A 32 -6.63 -9.91 -7.53
CA LEU A 32 -7.26 -9.49 -6.28
C LEU A 32 -6.26 -9.47 -5.12
N TYR A 33 -5.40 -10.48 -5.01
CA TYR A 33 -4.37 -10.55 -3.97
C TYR A 33 -3.40 -9.37 -4.05
N GLU A 34 -2.92 -9.05 -5.26
CA GLU A 34 -2.00 -7.92 -5.47
C GLU A 34 -2.64 -6.59 -5.07
N LYS A 35 -3.91 -6.37 -5.42
CA LYS A 35 -4.65 -5.18 -5.00
C LYS A 35 -4.82 -5.11 -3.49
N GLN A 36 -5.19 -6.23 -2.85
CA GLN A 36 -5.34 -6.29 -1.40
C GLN A 36 -4.07 -5.94 -0.64
N LYS A 37 -2.90 -6.35 -1.16
CA LYS A 37 -1.60 -6.05 -0.54
C LYS A 37 -1.30 -4.55 -0.53
N VAL A 38 -1.59 -3.83 -1.62
CA VAL A 38 -1.44 -2.37 -1.67
C VAL A 38 -2.43 -1.68 -0.75
N GLU A 39 -3.69 -2.10 -0.76
CA GLU A 39 -4.72 -1.53 0.14
C GLU A 39 -4.35 -1.75 1.61
N GLN A 40 -3.78 -2.90 1.97
CA GLN A 40 -3.29 -3.16 3.32
C GLN A 40 -2.13 -2.22 3.69
N PHE A 41 -1.18 -2.01 2.77
CA PHE A 41 -0.10 -1.04 2.97
C PHE A 41 -0.65 0.38 3.18
N LEU A 42 -1.55 0.83 2.31
CA LEU A 42 -2.16 2.17 2.39
C LEU A 42 -2.94 2.36 3.69
N LYS A 43 -3.69 1.34 4.11
CA LYS A 43 -4.42 1.35 5.39
C LYS A 43 -3.46 1.38 6.59
N GLN A 44 -2.39 0.59 6.56
CA GLN A 44 -1.37 0.59 7.62
C GLN A 44 -0.69 1.96 7.72
N PHE A 45 -0.23 2.49 6.58
CA PHE A 45 0.36 3.82 6.51
C PHE A 45 -0.59 4.90 7.00
N SER A 46 -1.87 4.83 6.61
CA SER A 46 -2.91 5.76 7.07
C SER A 46 -3.07 5.75 8.59
N ASN A 47 -3.12 4.56 9.19
CA ASN A 47 -3.21 4.41 10.64
C ASN A 47 -1.97 4.94 11.35
N ASP A 48 -0.78 4.71 10.79
CA ASP A 48 0.48 5.19 11.37
C ASP A 48 0.58 6.72 11.33
N ILE A 49 0.12 7.38 10.26
CA ILE A 49 0.02 8.84 10.17
C ILE A 49 -0.95 9.40 11.20
N LEU A 50 -2.16 8.82 11.30
CA LEU A 50 -3.17 9.25 12.29
C LEU A 50 -2.66 9.07 13.72
N TYR A 51 -1.98 7.95 13.99
CA TYR A 51 -1.36 7.69 15.28
C TYR A 51 -0.25 8.71 15.59
N MET A 52 0.63 9.01 14.61
CA MET A 52 1.65 10.06 14.74
C MET A 52 1.04 11.42 15.08
N GLN A 53 -0.05 11.79 14.41
CA GLN A 53 -0.76 13.04 14.67
C GLN A 53 -1.33 13.08 16.10
N GLN A 54 -1.96 11.99 16.55
CA GLN A 54 -2.50 11.89 17.91
C GLN A 54 -1.41 11.95 18.96
N LEU A 55 -0.26 11.30 18.74
CA LEU A 55 0.88 11.39 19.64
C LEU A 55 1.39 12.83 19.77
N ALA A 56 1.47 13.56 18.65
CA ALA A 56 1.90 14.96 18.66
C ALA A 56 0.97 15.85 19.49
N ILE A 57 -0.35 15.68 19.31
CA ILE A 57 -1.37 16.43 20.06
C ILE A 57 -1.34 16.04 21.54
N ASN A 58 -1.40 14.75 21.85
CA ASN A 58 -1.55 14.28 23.23
C ASN A 58 -0.31 14.53 24.09
N ARG A 59 0.88 14.42 23.49
CA ARG A 59 2.15 14.62 24.20
C ARG A 59 2.67 16.05 24.12
N GLN A 60 2.01 16.92 23.34
CA GLN A 60 2.43 18.29 23.08
C GLN A 60 3.88 18.38 22.55
N LYS A 61 4.22 17.49 21.61
CA LYS A 61 5.58 17.35 21.07
C LYS A 61 5.58 17.19 19.55
N TYR A 62 6.74 17.45 18.95
CA TYR A 62 6.93 17.23 17.51
C TYR A 62 7.19 15.75 17.22
N TYR A 63 6.51 15.22 16.20
CA TYR A 63 6.72 13.85 15.73
C TYR A 63 7.00 13.84 14.24
N THR A 64 7.98 13.04 13.85
CA THR A 64 8.54 13.03 12.50
C THR A 64 8.40 11.65 11.87
N LEU A 65 7.91 11.63 10.63
CA LEU A 65 8.01 10.51 9.70
C LEU A 65 9.23 10.69 8.80
N ARG A 66 10.07 9.65 8.69
CA ARG A 66 11.21 9.62 7.75
C ARG A 66 11.23 8.33 6.93
N TRP A 67 11.33 8.51 5.62
CA TRP A 67 11.49 7.42 4.64
C TRP A 67 12.96 7.12 4.38
N TYR A 68 13.30 5.84 4.30
CA TYR A 68 14.59 5.32 3.83
C TYR A 68 14.32 4.38 2.64
N LYS A 69 14.13 4.97 1.46
CA LYS A 69 13.67 4.27 0.25
C LYS A 69 14.58 3.11 -0.16
N GLU A 70 15.89 3.28 0.00
CA GLU A 70 16.91 2.27 -0.32
C GLU A 70 16.81 1.00 0.53
N LYS A 71 16.14 1.09 1.70
CA LYS A 71 15.97 -0.01 2.65
C LYS A 71 14.52 -0.45 2.76
N ASN A 72 13.64 0.04 1.89
CA ASN A 72 12.20 -0.24 1.91
C ASN A 72 11.57 -0.09 3.32
N VAL A 73 11.93 0.97 4.04
CA VAL A 73 11.48 1.20 5.41
C VAL A 73 11.17 2.66 5.67
N TYR A 74 10.20 2.92 6.54
CA TYR A 74 10.01 4.23 7.16
C TYR A 74 9.92 4.12 8.69
N TYR A 75 10.22 5.24 9.34
CA TYR A 75 10.20 5.35 10.79
C TYR A 75 9.39 6.56 11.25
N ILE A 76 8.76 6.42 12.42
CA ILE A 76 8.13 7.52 13.13
C ILE A 76 8.75 7.62 14.53
N GLY A 77 9.12 8.83 14.93
CA GLY A 77 9.70 9.10 16.24
C GLY A 77 9.46 10.54 16.69
N GLU A 78 9.74 10.80 17.96
CA GLU A 78 9.78 12.17 18.48
C GLU A 78 10.93 12.94 17.81
N SER A 79 10.66 14.15 17.33
CA SER A 79 11.69 14.94 16.64
C SER A 79 12.85 15.24 17.57
N GLY A 80 14.08 14.94 17.12
CA GLY A 80 15.29 15.17 17.89
C GLY A 80 15.71 14.02 18.82
N MET A 81 14.93 12.93 18.88
CA MET A 81 15.34 11.69 19.57
C MET A 81 15.74 10.60 18.58
N GLU A 82 16.71 9.77 18.95
CA GLU A 82 17.13 8.60 18.14
C GLU A 82 16.18 7.39 18.28
N HIS A 83 15.23 7.46 19.22
CA HIS A 83 14.28 6.38 19.44
C HIS A 83 13.06 6.48 18.51
N PHE A 84 12.91 5.48 17.65
CA PHE A 84 11.73 5.31 16.81
C PHE A 84 10.65 4.53 17.56
N ILE A 85 9.43 5.06 17.54
CA ILE A 85 8.25 4.41 18.14
C ILE A 85 7.58 3.48 17.13
N VAL A 86 7.74 3.78 15.84
CA VAL A 86 7.25 2.93 14.74
C VAL A 86 8.38 2.70 13.75
N LYS A 87 8.60 1.42 13.40
CA LYS A 87 9.37 0.97 12.25
C LYS A 87 8.44 0.18 11.35
N ARG A 88 8.44 0.47 10.05
CA ARG A 88 7.62 -0.23 9.06
C ARG A 88 8.47 -0.57 7.85
N ASP A 89 8.81 -1.83 7.76
CA ASP A 89 9.34 -2.44 6.56
C ASP A 89 8.16 -2.67 5.60
N TYR A 90 8.38 -2.41 4.31
CA TYR A 90 7.39 -2.63 3.26
C TYR A 90 7.99 -3.46 2.14
N ASP A 91 7.11 -4.03 1.32
CA ASP A 91 7.52 -4.97 0.27
C ASP A 91 8.48 -4.31 -0.73
N ASN A 92 9.47 -5.06 -1.20
CA ASN A 92 10.46 -4.59 -2.17
C ASN A 92 9.84 -4.24 -3.53
N ASP A 93 8.71 -4.86 -3.87
CA ASP A 93 7.94 -4.57 -5.08
C ASP A 93 7.16 -3.24 -4.97
N ILE A 94 7.03 -2.67 -3.76
CA ILE A 94 6.41 -1.35 -3.54
C ILE A 94 7.47 -0.27 -3.78
N GLN A 95 7.25 0.54 -4.82
CA GLN A 95 8.07 1.69 -5.14
C GLN A 95 7.42 2.96 -4.61
N ILE A 96 8.17 3.70 -3.79
CA ILE A 96 7.75 4.98 -3.22
C ILE A 96 8.55 6.09 -3.89
N ASP A 97 7.87 6.96 -4.62
CA ASP A 97 8.40 8.24 -5.06
C ASP A 97 7.80 9.36 -4.21
N LEU A 98 8.66 10.15 -3.58
CA LEU A 98 8.23 11.22 -2.70
C LEU A 98 7.82 12.47 -3.46
N HIS A 99 7.97 12.54 -4.79
CA HIS A 99 7.54 13.66 -5.65
C HIS A 99 7.67 15.07 -5.03
N THR A 100 6.66 15.57 -4.31
CA THR A 100 6.70 16.86 -3.56
C THR A 100 6.61 16.71 -2.04
N PHE A 101 6.38 15.49 -1.54
CA PHE A 101 6.31 15.17 -0.12
C PHE A 101 7.67 15.36 0.59
N PRO A 102 7.69 16.09 1.72
CA PRO A 102 8.92 16.32 2.47
C PRO A 102 9.42 15.05 3.18
N ASN A 103 10.74 14.90 3.24
CA ASN A 103 11.38 13.85 4.04
C ASN A 103 12.50 14.46 4.88
N PRO A 104 12.30 14.65 6.20
CA PRO A 104 11.15 14.22 6.99
C PRO A 104 9.87 15.07 6.84
N MET A 105 8.72 14.45 7.11
CA MET A 105 7.44 15.13 7.38
C MET A 105 7.23 15.19 8.90
N THR A 106 6.72 16.32 9.43
CA THR A 106 6.61 16.52 10.88
C THR A 106 5.24 17.09 11.26
N TYR A 107 4.59 16.48 12.25
CA TYR A 107 3.46 17.06 12.97
C TYR A 107 3.96 17.90 14.15
N ASN A 108 3.37 19.07 14.32
CA ASN A 108 3.59 19.92 15.48
C ASN A 108 2.64 19.55 16.65
N PRO A 109 2.83 20.12 17.86
CA PRO A 109 1.95 19.88 19.02
C PRO A 109 0.46 20.19 18.81
N SER A 110 0.10 20.95 17.77
CA SER A 110 -1.29 21.24 17.40
C SER A 110 -1.86 20.23 16.39
N GLY A 111 -1.10 19.21 16.01
CA GLY A 111 -1.49 18.22 15.00
C GLY A 111 -1.45 18.74 13.57
N ASN A 112 -0.75 19.84 13.31
CA ASN A 112 -0.63 20.43 12.00
C ASN A 112 0.71 20.08 11.33
N ILE A 113 0.72 20.05 10.01
CA ILE A 113 1.94 19.99 9.19
C ILE A 113 2.24 21.34 8.55
N ASN A 114 3.52 21.68 8.50
CA ASN A 114 4.03 22.91 7.90
C ASN A 114 4.29 22.79 6.39
N LYS A 115 4.31 21.56 5.85
CA LYS A 115 4.51 21.26 4.43
C LYS A 115 3.58 20.12 4.01
N GLY A 116 2.73 20.40 3.02
CA GLY A 116 2.00 19.37 2.29
C GLY A 116 2.88 18.79 1.18
N GLY A 117 2.31 17.86 0.42
CA GLY A 117 3.00 17.27 -0.72
C GLY A 117 2.38 15.94 -1.13
N THR A 118 2.88 15.39 -2.22
CA THR A 118 2.34 14.18 -2.86
C THR A 118 3.37 13.07 -2.85
N ILE A 119 2.95 11.86 -2.51
CA ILE A 119 3.71 10.62 -2.66
C ILE A 119 3.06 9.83 -3.81
N LEU A 120 3.88 9.32 -4.73
CA LEU A 120 3.46 8.38 -5.77
C LEU A 120 3.90 6.98 -5.34
N LEU A 121 2.93 6.09 -5.16
CA LEU A 121 3.16 4.68 -4.87
C LEU A 121 2.91 3.88 -6.14
N SER A 122 3.85 3.01 -6.50
CA SER A 122 3.68 2.04 -7.58
C SER A 122 3.91 0.63 -7.07
N TYR A 123 3.03 -0.29 -7.45
CA TYR A 123 3.14 -1.71 -7.13
C TYR A 123 2.56 -2.53 -8.28
N ARG A 124 3.42 -3.27 -8.98
CA ARG A 124 3.07 -3.98 -10.24
C ARG A 124 2.35 -3.05 -11.23
N SER A 125 1.09 -3.34 -11.57
CA SER A 125 0.26 -2.54 -12.47
C SER A 125 -0.50 -1.40 -11.79
N TYR A 126 -0.48 -1.34 -10.46
CA TYR A 126 -1.24 -0.37 -9.67
C TYR A 126 -0.39 0.85 -9.36
N LYS A 127 -0.99 2.04 -9.50
CA LYS A 127 -0.37 3.31 -9.15
C LYS A 127 -1.33 4.10 -8.28
N TYR A 128 -0.82 4.66 -7.21
CA TYR A 128 -1.58 5.45 -6.27
C TYR A 128 -0.91 6.80 -6.06
N GLU A 129 -1.74 7.83 -5.93
CA GLU A 129 -1.33 9.17 -5.53
C GLU A 129 -1.82 9.43 -4.11
N ILE A 130 -0.91 9.72 -3.19
CA ILE A 130 -1.20 10.06 -1.79
C ILE A 130 -0.90 11.55 -1.60
N VAL A 131 -1.91 12.35 -1.32
CA VAL A 131 -1.80 13.82 -1.24
C VAL A 131 -1.99 14.27 0.20
N PHE A 132 -1.01 14.98 0.75
CA PHE A 132 -1.05 15.61 2.07
C PHE A 132 -1.31 17.11 1.93
N GLN A 133 -2.37 17.58 2.59
CA GLN A 133 -2.74 18.99 2.62
C GLN A 133 -2.06 19.71 3.79
N LEU A 134 -1.56 20.91 3.52
CA LEU A 134 -1.05 21.85 4.52
C LEU A 134 -2.10 22.14 5.61
N GLY A 135 -1.64 22.51 6.82
CA GLY A 135 -2.54 22.83 7.93
C GLY A 135 -2.84 21.59 8.76
N ARG A 136 -4.11 21.18 8.86
CA ARG A 136 -4.58 20.05 9.72
C ARG A 136 -4.02 18.67 9.35
N GLY A 137 -3.12 18.59 8.37
CA GLY A 137 -2.46 17.38 7.92
C GLY A 137 -3.42 16.29 7.47
N ARG A 138 -4.55 16.69 6.86
CA ARG A 138 -5.44 15.77 6.16
C ARG A 138 -4.70 15.19 4.97
N PHE A 139 -4.94 13.92 4.70
CA PHE A 139 -4.42 13.27 3.52
C PHE A 139 -5.49 12.42 2.86
N THR A 140 -5.36 12.23 1.55
CA THR A 140 -6.18 11.32 0.76
C THR A 140 -5.26 10.47 -0.10
N TYR A 141 -5.73 9.28 -0.47
CA TYR A 141 -5.06 8.47 -1.50
C TYR A 141 -6.07 8.06 -2.57
N ARG A 142 -5.63 8.01 -3.82
CA ARG A 142 -6.46 7.58 -4.95
C ARG A 142 -5.68 6.71 -5.92
N GLU A 143 -6.32 5.67 -6.44
CA GLU A 143 -5.79 4.87 -7.53
C GLU A 143 -5.75 5.72 -8.81
N MET A 144 -4.59 5.80 -9.43
CA MET A 144 -4.42 6.48 -10.72
C MET A 144 -4.85 5.51 -11.82
N SER A 145 -6.00 5.78 -12.44
CA SER A 145 -6.36 5.11 -13.69
C SER A 145 -5.28 5.39 -14.74
N LYS A 146 -4.97 4.39 -15.59
CA LYS A 146 -4.13 4.61 -16.77
C LYS A 146 -4.75 5.74 -17.57
N ARG A 147 -4.16 6.95 -17.51
CA ARG A 147 -4.52 8.00 -18.46
C ARG A 147 -4.21 7.44 -19.85
N ILE A 148 -5.24 7.28 -20.66
CA ILE A 148 -5.07 7.20 -22.11
C ILE A 148 -4.43 8.54 -22.46
N SER A 149 -3.15 8.49 -22.81
CA SER A 149 -2.46 9.63 -23.38
C SER A 149 -3.01 9.77 -24.80
N ASP A 150 -4.07 10.55 -24.96
CA ASP A 150 -4.46 11.03 -26.28
C ASP A 150 -3.30 11.91 -26.77
N GLY A 151 -2.63 11.41 -27.81
CA GLY A 151 -1.54 12.07 -28.51
C GLY A 151 -2.04 13.15 -29.46
#